data_AF-A0A183KY56-F1
#
_entry.id   AF-A0A183KY56-F1
#
_cell.length_a   1.000
_cell.length_b   1.000
_cell.length_c   1.000
_cell.angle_alpha   90.00
_cell.angle_beta   90.00
_cell.angle_gamma   90.00
#
_symmetry.space_group_name_H-M   'P 1'
#
loop_
_entity.id
_entity.type
_entity.pdbx_description
1 polymer ?
#
loop_
_entity_poly.entity_id
_entity_poly.type
_entity_poly.pdbx_seq_one_letter_code
_entity_poly.pdbx_strand_id
1 'polypeptide(L)'
;MKLRKDETLTITKPDEGGGIVLMNKNDYMGKMETMLGDSSKFQKITSNCDNNNKGYGYNSGVVLMDLAKLRSAAWNHLWMSAIKFVMKATRYLSAGEQGVINLIMFRNNETFYKIPCEWNIQLSSGVDVHRCPVSWLAENSLLNNRDLMYGKQPKIVYLNHQVKPEYLDLENILNVDTNVSLTNYNGKYH
;
A
#
# COMPACT_ATOMS: atom_id res chain seq x y z
N MET A 1 -19.33 -11.15 23.74
CA MET A 1 -18.47 -10.21 24.50
C MET A 1 -17.14 -10.88 24.89
N LYS A 2 -16.31 -11.26 23.90
CA LYS A 2 -15.02 -11.96 24.12
C LYS A 2 -13.85 -11.17 23.52
N LEU A 3 -14.05 -10.56 22.33
CA LEU A 3 -13.07 -9.71 21.66
C LEU A 3 -12.70 -8.43 22.44
N ARG A 4 -13.67 -7.78 23.11
CA ARG A 4 -13.42 -6.54 23.87
C ARG A 4 -12.50 -6.74 25.10
N LYS A 5 -12.30 -7.98 25.55
CA LYS A 5 -11.45 -8.32 26.69
C LYS A 5 -10.06 -8.78 26.27
N ASP A 6 -9.81 -8.92 24.96
CA ASP A 6 -8.52 -9.32 24.45
C ASP A 6 -7.61 -8.10 24.34
N GLU A 7 -6.64 -8.00 25.24
CA GLU A 7 -5.67 -6.89 25.29
C GLU A 7 -4.70 -6.89 24.12
N THR A 8 -4.62 -7.98 23.35
CA THR A 8 -3.82 -8.05 22.12
C THR A 8 -4.53 -7.43 20.93
N LEU A 9 -5.84 -7.16 21.03
CA LEU A 9 -6.65 -6.59 19.96
C LEU A 9 -6.90 -5.10 20.16
N THR A 10 -6.63 -4.33 19.12
CA THR A 10 -7.01 -2.93 18.98
C THR A 10 -8.22 -2.84 18.08
N ILE A 11 -9.28 -2.17 18.56
CA ILE A 11 -10.51 -1.93 17.81
C ILE A 11 -10.65 -0.42 17.62
N THR A 12 -10.61 0.05 16.38
CA THR A 12 -10.78 1.47 16.05
C THR A 12 -11.83 1.66 14.96
N LYS A 13 -12.35 2.87 14.85
CA LYS A 13 -13.10 3.28 13.67
C LYS A 13 -12.10 3.57 12.54
N PRO A 14 -12.41 3.21 11.29
CA PRO A 14 -11.62 3.64 10.15
C PRO A 14 -11.80 5.14 9.92
N ASP A 15 -10.83 5.74 9.24
CA ASP A 15 -10.89 7.15 8.85
C ASP A 15 -11.91 7.38 7.71
N GLU A 16 -12.16 6.35 6.89
CA GLU A 16 -13.16 6.34 5.83
C GLU A 16 -14.02 5.06 5.88
N GLY A 17 -15.31 5.20 5.55
CA GLY A 17 -16.24 4.07 5.50
C GLY A 17 -17.00 3.82 6.81
N GLY A 18 -17.83 2.78 6.81
CA GLY A 18 -18.70 2.42 7.94
C GLY A 18 -18.18 1.25 8.79
N GLY A 19 -17.02 0.68 8.43
CA GLY A 19 -16.47 -0.53 9.05
C GLY A 19 -15.89 -0.34 10.45
N ILE A 20 -15.26 -1.41 10.94
CA ILE A 20 -14.47 -1.43 12.18
C ILE A 20 -13.10 -2.00 11.83
N VAL A 21 -12.03 -1.33 12.26
CA VAL A 21 -10.67 -1.84 12.13
C VAL A 21 -10.37 -2.68 13.36
N LEU A 22 -10.05 -3.96 13.14
CA LEU A 22 -9.56 -4.87 14.15
C LEU A 22 -8.10 -5.19 13.85
N MET A 23 -7.20 -4.92 14.79
CA MET A 23 -5.77 -5.14 14.62
C MET A 23 -5.22 -5.93 15.80
N ASN A 24 -4.48 -7.01 15.52
CA ASN A 24 -3.67 -7.66 16.53
C ASN A 24 -2.38 -6.83 16.75
N LYS A 25 -2.26 -6.23 17.92
CA LYS A 25 -1.14 -5.35 18.30
C LYS A 25 0.19 -6.09 18.27
N ASN A 26 0.25 -7.32 18.77
CA ASN A 26 1.50 -8.07 18.84
C ASN A 26 2.00 -8.45 17.44
N ASP A 27 1.11 -8.93 16.58
CA ASP A 27 1.43 -9.22 15.18
C ASP A 27 1.87 -7.95 14.43
N TYR A 28 1.14 -6.84 14.59
CA TYR A 28 1.49 -5.57 13.98
C TYR A 28 2.86 -5.08 14.45
N MET A 29 3.11 -5.05 15.75
CA MET A 29 4.39 -4.60 16.32
C MET A 29 5.55 -5.50 15.87
N GLY A 30 5.39 -6.83 15.92
CA GLY A 30 6.43 -7.76 15.48
C GLY A 30 6.77 -7.61 13.98
N LYS A 31 5.77 -7.33 13.14
CA LYS A 31 5.98 -6.96 11.74
C LYS A 31 6.78 -5.66 11.62
N MET A 32 6.37 -4.60 12.32
CA MET A 32 7.08 -3.32 12.29
C MET A 32 8.53 -3.42 12.76
N GLU A 33 8.79 -4.15 13.85
CA GLU A 33 10.15 -4.43 14.34
C GLU A 33 10.98 -5.19 13.30
N THR A 34 10.39 -6.18 12.62
CA THR A 34 11.06 -6.92 11.54
C THR A 34 11.40 -6.03 10.34
N MET A 35 10.53 -5.07 10.01
CA MET A 35 10.75 -4.13 8.91
C MET A 35 11.84 -3.12 9.25
N LEU A 36 11.78 -2.53 10.44
CA LEU A 36 12.69 -1.48 10.90
C LEU A 36 14.06 -2.02 11.30
N GLY A 37 14.14 -3.26 11.80
CA GLY A 37 15.37 -3.91 12.24
C GLY A 37 16.29 -4.33 11.09
N ASP A 38 15.80 -4.36 9.85
CA ASP A 38 16.58 -4.77 8.67
C ASP A 38 16.71 -3.61 7.68
N SER A 39 17.69 -2.74 7.95
CA SER A 39 17.93 -1.57 7.11
C SER A 39 18.37 -1.91 5.68
N SER A 40 18.82 -3.14 5.42
CA SER A 40 19.24 -3.59 4.09
C SER A 40 18.08 -3.64 3.08
N LYS A 41 16.84 -3.72 3.59
CA LYS A 41 15.60 -3.70 2.81
C LYS A 41 15.25 -2.33 2.25
N PHE A 42 15.79 -1.25 2.81
CA PHE A 42 15.54 0.12 2.36
C PHE A 42 16.52 0.49 1.25
N GLN A 43 16.03 0.45 0.02
CA GLN A 43 16.83 0.80 -1.15
C GLN A 43 16.64 2.29 -1.46
N LYS A 44 17.75 3.03 -1.53
CA LYS A 44 17.72 4.45 -1.90
C LYS A 44 17.12 4.61 -3.29
N ILE A 45 16.27 5.60 -3.49
CA ILE A 45 15.78 5.96 -4.82
C ILE A 45 16.90 6.72 -5.51
N THR A 46 17.65 6.07 -6.41
CA THR A 46 18.69 6.72 -7.21
C THR A 46 18.06 7.32 -8.47
N SER A 47 18.61 8.46 -8.93
CA SER A 47 18.08 9.28 -10.01
C SER A 47 18.11 8.59 -11.38
N ASN A 48 17.14 7.72 -11.60
CA ASN A 48 16.20 7.70 -12.70
C ASN A 48 14.99 7.06 -12.05
N CYS A 49 13.85 7.74 -11.96
CA CYS A 49 12.61 7.05 -11.65
C CYS A 49 12.60 5.80 -12.53
N ASP A 50 12.76 4.61 -11.93
CA ASP A 50 13.22 3.39 -12.62
C ASP A 50 12.69 3.41 -14.06
N ASN A 51 13.49 3.16 -15.09
CA ASN A 51 12.95 3.12 -16.47
C ASN A 51 11.75 2.13 -16.62
N ASN A 52 11.51 1.30 -15.60
CA ASN A 52 10.36 0.42 -15.39
C ASN A 52 9.14 1.09 -14.72
N ASN A 53 9.32 2.13 -13.91
CA ASN A 53 8.28 3.05 -13.44
C ASN A 53 7.98 4.05 -14.55
N LYS A 54 7.02 3.73 -15.43
CA LYS A 54 6.52 4.61 -16.51
C LYS A 54 5.81 5.90 -16.00
N GLY A 55 6.36 6.59 -15.00
CA GLY A 55 5.84 7.85 -14.45
C GLY A 55 4.73 7.73 -13.40
N TYR A 56 4.48 6.54 -12.84
CA TYR A 56 3.34 6.31 -11.93
C TYR A 56 3.55 6.77 -10.47
N GLY A 57 4.79 7.07 -10.06
CA GLY A 57 5.10 7.42 -8.67
C GLY A 57 4.98 6.24 -7.70
N TYR A 58 4.99 6.53 -6.40
CA TYR A 58 4.85 5.58 -5.30
C TYR A 58 3.50 5.73 -4.61
N ASN A 59 2.97 4.61 -4.13
CA ASN A 59 1.73 4.59 -3.35
C ASN A 59 2.00 5.05 -1.91
N SER A 60 1.07 5.83 -1.36
CA SER A 60 1.17 6.44 -0.04
C SER A 60 0.48 5.66 1.09
N GLY A 61 -0.12 4.49 0.80
CA GLY A 61 -0.83 3.67 1.77
C GLY A 61 0.06 3.13 2.89
N VAL A 62 1.36 2.99 2.65
CA VAL A 62 2.37 2.68 3.69
C VAL A 62 3.59 3.56 3.48
N VAL A 63 3.88 4.42 4.45
CA VAL A 63 5.05 5.31 4.45
C VAL A 63 5.73 5.24 5.81
N LEU A 64 7.03 4.97 5.82
CA LEU A 64 7.86 5.09 7.02
C LEU A 64 8.47 6.49 7.06
N MET A 65 8.14 7.25 8.09
CA MET A 65 8.60 8.63 8.25
C MET A 65 9.62 8.74 9.38
N ASP A 66 10.87 9.02 9.01
CA ASP A 66 11.92 9.38 9.98
C ASP A 66 11.70 10.82 10.46
N LEU A 67 10.95 10.98 11.55
CA LEU A 67 10.53 12.30 12.04
C LEU A 67 11.72 13.18 12.45
N ALA A 68 12.85 12.60 12.88
CA ALA A 68 14.04 13.37 13.21
C ALA A 68 14.63 13.99 11.93
N LYS A 69 14.81 13.20 10.88
CA LYS A 69 15.28 13.69 9.57
C LYS A 69 14.33 14.69 8.95
N LEU A 70 13.02 14.46 9.01
CA LEU A 70 12.02 15.40 8.48
C LEU A 70 12.07 16.75 9.18
N ARG A 71 12.24 16.78 10.51
CA ARG A 71 12.41 18.03 11.26
C ARG A 71 13.69 18.76 10.88
N SER A 72 14.79 18.05 10.62
CA SER A 72 16.04 18.67 10.14
C SER A 72 16.00 19.14 8.68
N ALA A 73 15.18 18.50 7.83
CA ALA A 73 15.11 18.78 6.40
C ALA A 73 14.17 19.93 6.01
N ALA A 74 13.76 20.76 6.98
CA ALA A 74 12.75 21.82 6.80
C ALA A 74 11.48 21.29 6.08
N TRP A 75 11.03 20.08 6.43
CA TRP A 75 9.96 19.36 5.72
C TRP A 75 8.70 20.20 5.47
N ASN A 76 8.29 21.02 6.45
CA ASN A 76 7.13 21.90 6.31
C ASN A 76 7.27 22.88 5.12
N HIS A 77 8.47 23.40 4.88
CA HIS A 77 8.73 24.28 3.75
C HIS A 77 8.64 23.52 2.41
N LEU A 78 9.23 22.33 2.32
CA LEU A 78 9.14 21.47 1.13
C LEU A 78 7.69 21.12 0.81
N TRP A 79 6.94 20.71 1.84
CA TRP A 79 5.51 20.39 1.76
C TRP A 79 4.68 21.54 1.23
N MET A 80 4.77 22.71 1.87
CA MET A 80 4.00 23.89 1.49
C MET A 80 4.38 24.41 0.11
N SER A 81 5.66 24.33 -0.26
CA SER A 81 6.13 24.69 -1.60
C SER A 81 5.56 23.76 -2.68
N ALA A 82 5.56 22.45 -2.43
CA ALA A 82 4.97 21.46 -3.33
C ALA A 82 3.46 21.65 -3.49
N ILE A 83 2.72 21.86 -2.39
CA ILE A 83 1.28 22.16 -2.45
C ILE A 83 1.01 23.41 -3.29
N LYS A 84 1.72 24.52 -3.02
CA LYS A 84 1.54 25.77 -3.78
C LYS A 84 1.82 25.58 -5.26
N PHE A 85 2.85 24.80 -5.60
CA PHE A 85 3.19 24.47 -6.98
C PHE A 85 2.07 23.71 -7.68
N VAL A 86 1.56 22.62 -7.07
CA VAL A 86 0.47 21.81 -7.64
C VAL A 86 -0.81 22.66 -7.76
N MET A 87 -1.21 23.33 -6.68
CA MET A 87 -2.43 24.15 -6.65
C MET A 87 -2.42 25.29 -7.67
N LYS A 88 -1.24 25.87 -8.00
CA LYS A 88 -1.13 26.88 -9.05
C LYS A 88 -1.42 26.30 -10.44
N ALA A 89 -1.03 25.05 -10.69
CA ALA A 89 -1.20 24.39 -11.98
C ALA A 89 -2.58 23.74 -12.14
N THR A 90 -3.06 23.02 -11.12
CA THR A 90 -4.24 22.15 -11.21
C THR A 90 -5.47 22.67 -10.47
N ARG A 91 -5.33 23.68 -9.58
CA ARG A 91 -6.38 24.21 -8.68
C ARG A 91 -6.92 23.25 -7.61
N TYR A 92 -6.57 21.97 -7.67
CA TYR A 92 -6.92 20.95 -6.68
C TYR A 92 -5.84 19.86 -6.61
N LEU A 93 -5.83 19.08 -5.53
CA LEU A 93 -4.92 17.95 -5.35
C LEU A 93 -5.60 16.65 -5.82
N SER A 94 -5.42 16.30 -7.10
CA SER A 94 -6.09 15.13 -7.72
C SER A 94 -5.77 13.80 -7.03
N ALA A 95 -4.56 13.65 -6.51
CA ALA A 95 -4.10 12.47 -5.76
C ALA A 95 -3.78 12.82 -4.30
N GLY A 96 -4.40 13.86 -3.74
CA GLY A 96 -4.19 14.29 -2.36
C GLY A 96 -2.71 14.46 -1.99
N GLU A 97 -2.36 13.99 -0.80
CA GLU A 97 -1.00 13.93 -0.27
C GLU A 97 -0.05 13.07 -1.09
N GLN A 98 -0.55 12.01 -1.75
CA GLN A 98 0.30 11.13 -2.57
C GLN A 98 0.96 11.91 -3.70
N GLY A 99 0.22 12.80 -4.36
CA GLY A 99 0.76 13.66 -5.41
C GLY A 99 1.83 14.62 -4.88
N VAL A 100 1.61 15.17 -3.69
CA VAL A 100 2.54 16.10 -3.04
C VAL A 100 3.84 15.39 -2.65
N ILE A 101 3.75 14.22 -2.00
CA ILE A 101 4.93 13.41 -1.60
C ILE A 101 5.72 12.97 -2.83
N ASN A 102 5.05 12.49 -3.88
CA ASN A 102 5.72 12.09 -5.11
C ASN A 102 6.43 13.26 -5.79
N LEU A 103 5.87 14.48 -5.76
CA LEU A 103 6.55 15.66 -6.29
C LEU A 103 7.80 16.02 -5.48
N ILE A 104 7.72 15.96 -4.14
CA ILE A 104 8.88 16.23 -3.27
C ILE A 104 9.95 15.16 -3.50
N MET A 105 9.57 13.89 -3.52
CA MET A 105 10.46 12.77 -3.80
C MET A 105 11.13 12.90 -5.17
N PHE A 106 10.39 13.26 -6.21
CA PHE A 106 10.95 13.45 -7.55
C PHE A 106 12.08 14.50 -7.56
N ARG A 107 11.92 15.57 -6.76
CA ARG A 107 12.89 16.67 -6.65
C ARG A 107 14.05 16.41 -5.66
N ASN A 108 13.91 15.45 -4.76
CA ASN A 108 14.86 15.18 -3.66
C ASN A 108 15.07 13.66 -3.50
N ASN A 109 15.18 12.91 -4.60
CA ASN A 109 15.09 11.45 -4.60
C ASN A 109 16.15 10.78 -3.70
N GLU A 110 17.28 11.44 -3.51
CA GLU A 110 18.39 11.00 -2.69
C GLU A 110 18.08 10.98 -1.19
N THR A 111 16.92 11.47 -0.77
CA THR A 111 16.47 11.42 0.64
C THR A 111 15.38 10.37 0.87
N PHE A 112 14.93 9.69 -0.19
CA PHE A 112 13.86 8.71 -0.14
C PHE A 112 14.38 7.28 -0.34
N TYR A 113 13.68 6.35 0.30
CA TYR A 113 14.00 4.93 0.26
C TYR A 113 12.73 4.16 -0.07
N LYS A 114 12.82 3.22 -1.02
CA LYS A 114 11.73 2.28 -1.29
C LYS A 114 11.73 1.18 -0.23
N ILE A 115 10.54 0.84 0.22
CA ILE A 115 10.30 -0.35 1.04
C ILE A 115 10.07 -1.56 0.13
N PRO A 116 10.31 -2.80 0.59
CA PRO A 116 9.97 -3.99 -0.18
C PRO A 116 8.46 -4.05 -0.47
N CYS A 117 8.10 -4.44 -1.69
CA CYS A 117 6.73 -4.31 -2.17
C CYS A 117 5.71 -5.17 -1.42
N GLU A 118 6.15 -6.27 -0.78
CA GLU A 118 5.32 -7.13 0.08
C GLU A 118 4.72 -6.40 1.29
N TRP A 119 5.22 -5.22 1.63
CA TRP A 119 4.70 -4.35 2.69
C TRP A 119 3.57 -3.41 2.24
N ASN A 120 3.20 -3.42 0.96
CA ASN A 120 2.08 -2.63 0.45
C ASN A 120 1.50 -3.27 -0.83
N ILE A 121 0.95 -4.48 -0.70
CA ILE A 121 0.31 -5.19 -1.81
C ILE A 121 -1.02 -4.51 -2.10
N GLN A 122 -1.05 -3.73 -3.18
CA GLN A 122 -2.23 -3.00 -3.60
C GLN A 122 -3.19 -3.92 -4.37
N LEU A 123 -4.45 -3.92 -3.95
CA LEU A 123 -5.54 -4.59 -4.64
C LEU A 123 -6.41 -3.54 -5.34
N SER A 124 -6.01 -3.17 -6.56
CA SER A 124 -6.81 -2.30 -7.43
C SER A 124 -6.54 -2.61 -8.90
N SER A 125 -7.48 -2.25 -9.79
CA SER A 125 -7.44 -2.59 -11.22
C SER A 125 -6.27 -1.96 -11.99
N GLY A 126 -5.65 -0.91 -11.45
CA GLY A 126 -4.51 -0.21 -12.06
C GLY A 126 -3.13 -0.76 -11.66
N VAL A 127 -3.06 -1.81 -10.85
CA VAL A 127 -1.80 -2.37 -10.36
C VAL A 127 -1.18 -3.31 -11.39
N ASP A 128 0.11 -3.08 -11.66
CA ASP A 128 0.94 -4.01 -12.44
C ASP A 128 1.44 -5.15 -11.52
N VAL A 129 0.77 -6.30 -11.59
CA VAL A 129 1.07 -7.48 -10.77
C VAL A 129 2.50 -8.00 -10.94
N HIS A 130 3.14 -7.73 -12.08
CA HIS A 130 4.51 -8.16 -12.33
C HIS A 130 5.54 -7.34 -11.54
N ARG A 131 5.19 -6.15 -11.03
CA ARG A 131 6.09 -5.33 -10.19
C ARG A 131 6.26 -5.87 -8.79
N CYS A 132 5.29 -6.63 -8.30
CA CYS A 132 5.38 -7.28 -7.00
C CYS A 132 4.82 -8.71 -7.05
N PRO A 133 5.62 -9.67 -7.53
CA PRO A 133 5.22 -11.06 -7.53
C PRO A 133 5.19 -11.58 -6.08
N VAL A 134 3.97 -11.79 -5.56
CA VAL A 134 3.74 -12.42 -4.26
C VAL A 134 2.99 -13.73 -4.40
N SER A 135 3.27 -14.64 -3.48
CA SER A 135 2.55 -15.91 -3.37
C SER A 135 1.51 -15.82 -2.27
N TRP A 136 0.27 -16.20 -2.58
CA TRP A 136 -0.79 -16.34 -1.60
C TRP A 136 -0.76 -17.77 -1.08
N LEU A 137 -0.40 -17.98 0.20
CA LEU A 137 -0.56 -19.30 0.81
C LEU A 137 -2.05 -19.51 1.09
N ALA A 138 -2.72 -20.29 0.24
CA ALA A 138 -3.97 -20.92 0.62
C ALA A 138 -3.65 -22.13 1.51
N GLU A 139 -4.36 -22.27 2.62
CA GLU A 139 -4.10 -23.27 3.67
C GLU A 139 -4.34 -24.73 3.22
N ASN A 140 -4.77 -24.97 1.97
CA ASN A 140 -4.95 -26.31 1.40
C ASN A 140 -4.41 -26.41 -0.03
N SER A 141 -3.32 -27.17 -0.18
CA SER A 141 -2.95 -28.07 -1.29
C SER A 141 -3.57 -27.89 -2.69
N LEU A 142 -2.70 -27.97 -3.73
CA LEU A 142 -2.92 -28.45 -5.12
C LEU A 142 -2.54 -27.48 -6.26
N LEU A 143 -1.44 -26.75 -6.16
CA LEU A 143 -0.80 -26.21 -7.37
C LEU A 143 0.67 -26.63 -7.43
N ASN A 144 0.92 -27.69 -8.22
CA ASN A 144 2.25 -28.16 -8.64
C ASN A 144 2.98 -27.13 -9.56
N ASN A 145 2.72 -25.84 -9.41
CA ASN A 145 3.40 -24.81 -10.17
C ASN A 145 4.62 -24.36 -9.38
N ARG A 146 5.81 -24.75 -9.86
CA ARG A 146 7.10 -24.36 -9.26
C ARG A 146 7.24 -22.83 -9.14
N ASP A 147 6.51 -22.07 -9.94
CA ASP A 147 6.49 -20.60 -9.90
C ASP A 147 5.80 -20.02 -8.66
N LEU A 148 4.88 -20.75 -8.01
CA LEU A 148 4.19 -20.31 -6.78
C LEU A 148 5.05 -20.46 -5.52
N MET A 149 6.13 -21.24 -5.57
CA MET A 149 6.97 -21.55 -4.41
C MET A 149 8.06 -20.51 -4.14
N TYR A 150 8.29 -19.55 -5.05
CA TYR A 150 9.37 -18.56 -4.95
C TYR A 150 8.88 -17.10 -4.74
N GLY A 151 7.57 -16.86 -4.75
CA GLY A 151 7.03 -15.53 -4.50
C GLY A 151 7.13 -15.12 -3.03
N LYS A 152 7.35 -13.83 -2.78
CA LYS A 152 7.37 -13.30 -1.41
C LYS A 152 5.99 -13.38 -0.79
N GLN A 153 5.91 -13.54 0.53
CA GLN A 153 4.63 -13.52 1.24
C GLN A 153 4.17 -12.08 1.48
N PRO A 154 2.89 -11.74 1.23
CA PRO A 154 2.35 -10.44 1.59
C PRO A 154 2.46 -10.21 3.10
N LYS A 155 2.87 -9.00 3.50
CA LYS A 155 2.95 -8.56 4.90
C LYS A 155 1.81 -7.62 5.26
N ILE A 156 1.46 -6.73 4.33
CA ILE A 156 0.29 -5.85 4.39
C ILE A 156 -0.39 -5.88 3.03
N VAL A 157 -1.71 -6.14 3.05
CA VAL A 157 -2.57 -6.10 1.87
C VAL A 157 -3.41 -4.84 1.96
N TYR A 158 -3.30 -3.98 0.96
CA TYR A 158 -3.96 -2.69 0.90
C TYR A 158 -5.06 -2.69 -0.16
N LEU A 159 -6.31 -2.69 0.31
CA LEU A 159 -7.51 -2.61 -0.54
C LEU A 159 -7.74 -1.15 -0.97
N ASN A 160 -6.94 -0.70 -1.93
CA ASN A 160 -6.99 0.64 -2.50
C ASN A 160 -8.09 0.77 -3.56
N HIS A 161 -9.32 0.42 -3.17
CA HIS A 161 -10.50 0.47 -4.02
C HIS A 161 -11.55 1.41 -3.42
N GLN A 162 -12.36 2.04 -4.27
CA GLN A 162 -13.44 2.93 -3.83
C GLN A 162 -14.54 2.15 -3.09
N VAL A 163 -14.85 0.96 -3.60
CA VAL A 163 -15.74 0.02 -2.92
C VAL A 163 -14.93 -0.73 -1.87
N LYS A 164 -15.22 -0.46 -0.60
CA LYS A 164 -14.58 -1.09 0.55
C LYS A 164 -15.15 -2.48 0.82
N PRO A 165 -14.39 -3.39 1.46
CA PRO A 165 -14.80 -4.78 1.67
C PRO A 165 -16.12 -4.94 2.41
N GLU A 166 -16.46 -4.02 3.31
CA GLU A 166 -17.74 -4.01 4.02
C GLU A 166 -18.96 -3.77 3.11
N TYR A 167 -18.76 -3.22 1.92
CA TYR A 167 -19.79 -3.04 0.89
C TYR A 167 -19.77 -4.14 -0.17
N LEU A 168 -18.77 -5.02 -0.11
CA LEU A 168 -18.66 -6.15 -1.01
C LEU A 168 -19.41 -7.33 -0.39
N ASP A 169 -20.32 -7.91 -1.16
CA ASP A 169 -20.86 -9.21 -0.82
C ASP A 169 -19.74 -10.25 -0.97
N LEU A 170 -19.12 -10.58 0.17
CA LEU A 170 -17.96 -11.46 0.24
C LEU A 170 -18.25 -12.86 -0.35
N GLU A 171 -19.50 -13.31 -0.36
CA GLU A 171 -19.89 -14.56 -1.01
C GLU A 171 -19.70 -14.51 -2.54
N ASN A 172 -19.87 -13.35 -3.16
CA ASN A 172 -19.66 -13.17 -4.60
C ASN A 172 -18.18 -12.97 -4.99
N ILE A 173 -17.32 -12.52 -4.07
CA ILE A 173 -15.88 -12.34 -4.33
C ILE A 173 -15.08 -13.63 -4.12
N LEU A 174 -15.44 -14.42 -3.11
CA LEU A 174 -14.79 -15.71 -2.85
C LEU A 174 -15.28 -16.81 -3.81
N ASN A 175 -16.46 -16.63 -4.43
CA ASN A 175 -16.94 -17.42 -5.56
C ASN A 175 -16.46 -16.89 -6.92
N VAL A 176 -15.45 -16.01 -6.98
CA VAL A 176 -14.75 -15.72 -8.24
C VAL A 176 -14.05 -17.02 -8.66
N ASP A 177 -14.75 -17.71 -9.56
CA ASP A 177 -14.46 -19.01 -10.13
C ASP A 177 -12.96 -19.29 -10.22
N THR A 178 -12.55 -20.43 -9.65
CA THR A 178 -11.25 -21.08 -9.90
C THR A 178 -11.07 -21.51 -11.36
N ASN A 179 -12.01 -21.18 -12.25
CA ASN A 179 -11.94 -21.41 -13.68
C ASN A 179 -11.73 -20.07 -14.40
N VAL A 180 -10.46 -19.79 -14.67
CA VAL A 180 -9.98 -18.75 -15.58
C VAL A 180 -10.78 -18.78 -16.88
N SER A 181 -11.66 -17.79 -17.07
CA SER A 181 -11.92 -17.15 -18.37
C SER A 181 -12.73 -15.87 -18.19
N LEU A 182 -12.03 -14.73 -18.29
CA LEU A 182 -12.57 -13.41 -18.68
C LEU A 182 -13.83 -12.93 -17.94
N THR A 183 -13.69 -12.43 -16.71
CA THR A 183 -14.66 -11.47 -16.18
C THR A 183 -14.16 -10.05 -16.37
N ASN A 184 -14.59 -9.42 -17.47
CA ASN A 184 -14.62 -7.98 -17.61
C ASN A 184 -15.49 -7.41 -16.49
N TYR A 185 -14.88 -6.77 -15.50
CA TYR A 185 -15.58 -6.02 -14.47
C TYR A 185 -16.18 -4.75 -15.09
N ASN A 186 -17.41 -4.86 -15.58
CA ASN A 186 -18.20 -3.72 -16.05
C ASN A 186 -18.83 -3.01 -14.83
N GLY A 187 -18.04 -2.15 -14.19
CA GLY A 187 -18.58 -1.16 -13.26
C GLY A 187 -19.41 -0.13 -14.03
N LYS A 188 -20.74 -0.26 -13.99
CA LYS A 188 -21.65 0.83 -14.37
C LYS A 188 -21.54 1.93 -13.32
N TYR A 189 -21.05 3.09 -13.77
CA TYR A 189 -21.10 4.34 -13.02
C TYR A 189 -22.56 4.81 -12.88
N HIS A 190 -22.98 5.06 -11.65
CA HIS A 190 -24.03 6.01 -11.30
C HIS A 190 -23.39 7.09 -10.43
#